data_AF-A0A6L3XSD7-F1
#
_entry.id   AF-A0A6L3XSD7-F1
#
_cell.length_a   1.000
_cell.length_b   1.000
_cell.length_c   1.000
_cell.angle_alpha   90.00
_cell.angle_beta   90.00
_cell.angle_gamma   90.00
#
_symmetry.space_group_name_H-M   'P 1'
#
loop_
_entity.id
_entity.type
_entity.pdbx_description
1 polymer ?
#
loop_
_entity_poly.entity_id
_entity_poly.type
_entity_poly.pdbx_seq_one_letter_code
_entity_poly.pdbx_strand_id
1 'polypeptide(L)'
;MWAANKEKSNPLSSRQEVVASLNALLQALDTQFPANRSRFPLGDTCAHYTADIAQMEGLSRALWGLFPLMASGESTPFSEKYLTAIKLGTDPQSSGYWGETGPYDQRLVEMAAYGLGLALLGDKLTAHFTGREVMNLHAWLNQITDAQMPDSNWNYFAIMVQLGFKRAGLPYDRAAIDHRFALMDAYYLGDGWYSDGPGRPKDYYISMAFHFYGLIYATLSDDEARAKVLRERSRLFAEDFIYWSAADGASVPFGRSLTYRFAMVAFWSAVAFSQLDVFTPGIVKGIVLRHLRWWQQQSIVDRDGILTLGFAYPNLAMCEDYNSPGSPYWALKTYL
;
A
#
# COMPACT_ATOMS: atom_id res chain seq x y z
N MET A 1 12.13 29.08 20.89
CA MET A 1 11.54 29.77 19.73
C MET A 1 12.54 29.71 18.58
N TRP A 2 12.55 28.60 17.84
CA TRP A 2 13.30 28.47 16.59
C TRP A 2 12.25 28.48 15.48
N ALA A 3 12.03 29.67 14.93
CA ALA A 3 11.34 29.82 13.66
C ALA A 3 12.31 29.33 12.57
N ALA A 4 12.17 28.06 12.19
CA ALA A 4 12.85 27.49 11.03
C ALA A 4 11.79 26.91 10.10
N ASN A 5 11.71 27.51 8.90
CA ASN A 5 10.96 27.08 7.71
C ASN A 5 9.43 27.16 7.78
N LYS A 6 8.91 28.38 7.78
CA LYS A 6 7.52 28.66 7.36
C LYS A 6 7.37 28.84 5.84
N GLU A 7 8.46 28.71 5.06
CA GLU A 7 8.43 28.80 3.61
C GLU A 7 8.44 27.41 2.95
N LYS A 8 7.38 27.17 2.16
CA LYS A 8 7.19 26.10 1.16
C LYS A 8 6.63 24.74 1.60
N SER A 9 5.70 24.68 2.56
CA SER A 9 4.81 23.49 2.61
C SER A 9 3.86 23.54 1.40
N ASN A 10 3.95 22.55 0.51
CA ASN A 10 3.03 22.36 -0.59
C ASN A 10 1.57 22.42 -0.07
N PRO A 11 0.73 23.37 -0.51
CA PRO A 11 -0.59 23.57 0.08
C PRO A 11 -1.59 22.46 -0.26
N LEU A 12 -1.23 21.54 -1.18
CA LEU A 12 -2.05 20.42 -1.64
C LEU A 12 -3.46 20.87 -2.06
N SER A 13 -3.56 22.03 -2.70
CA SER A 13 -4.81 22.66 -3.13
C SER A 13 -5.28 22.16 -4.50
N SER A 14 -4.36 21.64 -5.32
CA SER A 14 -4.62 21.09 -6.66
C SER A 14 -4.14 19.64 -6.81
N ARG A 15 -4.61 18.97 -7.86
CA ARG A 15 -4.14 17.62 -8.20
C ARG A 15 -2.64 17.60 -8.52
N GLN A 16 -2.16 18.61 -9.25
CA GLN A 16 -0.75 18.76 -9.62
C GLN A 16 0.14 18.90 -8.38
N GLU A 17 -0.34 19.61 -7.36
CA GLU A 17 0.35 19.72 -6.07
C GLU A 17 0.41 18.38 -5.33
N VAL A 18 -0.67 17.58 -5.34
CA VAL A 18 -0.65 16.22 -4.77
C VAL A 18 0.35 15.33 -5.52
N VAL A 19 0.35 15.39 -6.86
CA VAL A 19 1.32 14.67 -7.71
C VAL A 19 2.76 15.10 -7.40
N ALA A 20 3.02 16.41 -7.24
CA ALA A 20 4.34 16.92 -6.89
C ALA A 20 4.80 16.44 -5.50
N SER A 21 3.88 16.37 -4.52
CA SER A 21 4.16 15.83 -3.18
C SER A 21 4.54 14.35 -3.23
N LEU A 22 3.81 13.55 -4.01
CA LEU A 22 4.16 12.14 -4.21
C LEU A 22 5.52 11.99 -4.91
N ASN A 23 5.75 12.75 -5.99
CA ASN A 23 7.00 12.71 -6.73
C ASN A 23 8.21 13.13 -5.88
N ALA A 24 8.04 14.04 -4.90
CA ALA A 24 9.11 14.38 -3.97
C ALA A 24 9.52 13.17 -3.09
N LEU A 25 8.54 12.41 -2.58
CA LEU A 25 8.79 11.19 -1.79
C LEU A 25 9.42 10.08 -2.66
N LEU A 26 8.93 9.89 -3.88
CA LEU A 26 9.47 8.90 -4.81
C LEU A 26 10.88 9.28 -5.31
N GLN A 27 11.16 10.57 -5.54
CA GLN A 27 12.48 11.05 -5.93
C GLN A 27 13.51 10.82 -4.82
N ALA A 28 13.14 11.01 -3.55
CA ALA A 28 14.01 10.74 -2.43
C ALA A 28 14.43 9.25 -2.41
N LEU A 29 13.47 8.34 -2.57
CA LEU A 29 13.74 6.90 -2.73
C LEU A 29 14.62 6.59 -3.95
N ASP A 30 14.26 7.13 -5.13
CA ASP A 30 14.96 6.87 -6.38
C ASP A 30 16.43 7.31 -6.34
N THR A 31 16.73 8.39 -5.60
CA THR A 31 18.09 8.89 -5.39
C THR A 31 18.95 7.86 -4.64
N GLN A 32 18.37 7.12 -3.70
CA GLN A 32 19.07 6.05 -2.97
C GLN A 32 19.12 4.75 -3.77
N PHE A 33 18.30 4.61 -4.83
CA PHE A 33 18.15 3.36 -5.56
C PHE A 33 19.09 3.28 -6.77
N PRO A 34 20.13 2.41 -6.72
CA PRO A 34 21.03 2.22 -7.86
C PRO A 34 20.32 1.53 -9.01
N ALA A 35 20.63 1.93 -10.24
CA ALA A 35 20.16 1.23 -11.43
C ALA A 35 20.64 -0.23 -11.45
N ASN A 36 19.89 -1.10 -12.12
CA ASN A 36 20.20 -2.54 -12.30
C ASN A 36 20.33 -3.32 -10.99
N ARG A 37 19.54 -2.97 -9.98
CA ARG A 37 19.39 -3.70 -8.72
C ARG A 37 17.93 -4.11 -8.52
N SER A 38 17.70 -5.23 -7.86
CA SER A 38 16.36 -5.70 -7.47
C SER A 38 15.98 -5.32 -6.04
N ARG A 39 16.90 -4.74 -5.27
CA ARG A 39 16.75 -4.36 -3.86
C ARG A 39 17.74 -3.26 -3.52
N PHE A 40 17.43 -2.42 -2.51
CA PHE A 40 18.33 -1.36 -2.06
C PHE A 40 18.15 -1.04 -0.57
N PRO A 41 19.24 -0.69 0.15
CA PRO A 41 19.16 -0.29 1.55
C PRO A 41 18.55 1.10 1.73
N LEU A 42 17.69 1.24 2.73
CA LEU A 42 17.07 2.51 3.14
C LEU A 42 17.46 2.95 4.56
N GLY A 43 18.24 2.14 5.27
CA GLY A 43 18.69 2.41 6.62
C GLY A 43 19.29 1.16 7.28
N ASP A 44 19.77 1.33 8.50
CA ASP A 44 20.53 0.30 9.23
C ASP A 44 19.76 -0.36 10.38
N THR A 45 18.44 -0.12 10.49
CA THR A 45 17.58 -0.82 11.46
C THR A 45 17.13 -2.18 10.92
N CYS A 46 16.82 -3.11 11.82
CA CYS A 46 16.37 -4.45 11.46
C CYS A 46 14.89 -4.69 11.78
N ALA A 47 14.32 -5.66 11.07
CA ALA A 47 13.07 -6.33 11.41
C ALA A 47 13.36 -7.80 11.74
N HIS A 48 12.34 -8.59 12.09
CA HIS A 48 12.50 -10.01 12.39
C HIS A 48 12.89 -10.88 11.18
N TYR A 49 12.84 -10.34 9.96
CA TYR A 49 13.29 -10.98 8.72
C TYR A 49 14.62 -10.41 8.23
N THR A 50 15.22 -11.07 7.23
CA THR A 50 16.56 -10.77 6.75
C THR A 50 16.66 -9.41 6.04
N ALA A 51 17.86 -8.83 6.03
CA ALA A 51 18.11 -7.50 5.47
C ALA A 51 17.81 -7.44 3.96
N ASP A 52 18.00 -8.51 3.21
CA ASP A 52 17.65 -8.57 1.79
C ASP A 52 16.15 -8.50 1.53
N ILE A 53 15.33 -9.10 2.41
CA ILE A 53 13.87 -8.97 2.38
C ILE A 53 13.45 -7.54 2.75
N ALA A 54 14.07 -6.93 3.77
CA ALA A 54 13.82 -5.52 4.11
C ALA A 54 14.15 -4.55 2.96
N GLN A 55 15.22 -4.81 2.21
CA GLN A 55 15.60 -4.02 1.02
C GLN A 55 14.61 -4.20 -0.14
N MET A 56 14.00 -5.38 -0.28
CA MET A 56 12.94 -5.66 -1.26
C MET A 56 11.61 -5.00 -0.85
N GLU A 57 11.30 -5.00 0.45
CA GLU A 57 10.14 -4.28 0.99
C GLU A 57 10.21 -2.80 0.61
N GLY A 58 11.32 -2.11 0.89
CA GLY A 58 11.46 -0.68 0.57
C GLY A 58 11.14 -0.34 -0.89
N LEU A 59 11.56 -1.23 -1.80
CA LEU A 59 11.21 -1.14 -3.21
C LEU A 59 9.71 -1.32 -3.46
N SER A 60 9.13 -2.38 -2.90
CA SER A 60 7.72 -2.73 -3.08
C SER A 60 6.78 -1.68 -2.48
N ARG A 61 7.16 -1.05 -1.37
CA ARG A 61 6.37 0.00 -0.73
C ARG A 61 6.27 1.27 -1.59
N ALA A 62 7.30 1.59 -2.37
CA ALA A 62 7.26 2.68 -3.35
C ALA A 62 6.15 2.50 -4.40
N LEU A 63 5.85 1.25 -4.75
CA LEU A 63 4.89 0.90 -5.79
C LEU A 63 3.44 1.26 -5.45
N TRP A 64 3.12 1.41 -4.15
CA TRP A 64 1.81 1.92 -3.71
C TRP A 64 1.53 3.34 -4.19
N GLY A 65 2.55 4.16 -4.44
CA GLY A 65 2.42 5.47 -5.06
C GLY A 65 2.68 5.46 -6.57
N LEU A 66 3.71 4.72 -7.00
CA LEU A 66 4.14 4.71 -8.40
C LEU A 66 3.07 4.14 -9.34
N PHE A 67 2.42 3.02 -9.01
CA PHE A 67 1.43 2.41 -9.90
C PHE A 67 0.16 3.25 -10.08
N PRO A 68 -0.46 3.82 -9.03
CA PRO A 68 -1.56 4.77 -9.21
C PRO A 68 -1.16 5.99 -10.05
N LEU A 69 0.05 6.52 -9.85
CA LEU A 69 0.55 7.65 -10.63
C LEU A 69 0.65 7.29 -12.13
N MET A 70 1.24 6.14 -12.45
CA MET A 70 1.30 5.60 -13.82
C MET A 70 -0.10 5.39 -14.41
N ALA A 71 -1.03 4.80 -13.63
CA ALA A 71 -2.40 4.53 -14.08
C ALA A 71 -3.17 5.83 -14.39
N SER A 72 -2.81 6.92 -13.71
CA SER A 72 -3.41 8.24 -13.93
C SER A 72 -2.91 8.98 -15.19
N GLY A 73 -1.90 8.44 -15.89
CA GLY A 73 -1.31 9.04 -17.09
C GLY A 73 -0.34 10.19 -16.82
N GLU A 74 0.01 10.43 -15.56
CA GLU A 74 1.01 11.41 -15.16
C GLU A 74 2.44 10.95 -15.51
N SER A 75 3.37 11.90 -15.58
CA SER A 75 4.79 11.59 -15.79
C SER A 75 5.36 10.83 -14.61
N THR A 76 6.03 9.71 -14.89
CA THR A 76 6.68 8.84 -13.90
C THR A 76 8.18 8.72 -14.20
N PRO A 77 9.00 9.76 -13.95
CA PRO A 77 10.40 9.79 -14.38
C PRO A 77 11.26 8.69 -13.74
N PHE A 78 10.81 8.08 -12.65
CA PHE A 78 11.54 7.04 -11.90
C PHE A 78 11.14 5.61 -12.29
N SER A 79 10.09 5.41 -13.10
CA SER A 79 9.46 4.10 -13.29
C SER A 79 10.42 3.03 -13.84
N GLU A 80 11.34 3.40 -14.73
CA GLU A 80 12.24 2.46 -15.41
C GLU A 80 13.17 1.70 -14.45
N LYS A 81 13.68 2.33 -13.39
CA LYS A 81 14.50 1.63 -12.39
C LYS A 81 13.69 0.59 -11.64
N TYR A 82 12.48 0.95 -11.21
CA TYR A 82 11.58 0.03 -10.52
C TYR A 82 11.17 -1.13 -11.44
N LEU A 83 10.77 -0.87 -12.69
CA LEU A 83 10.43 -1.92 -13.66
C LEU A 83 11.60 -2.88 -13.91
N THR A 84 12.82 -2.35 -14.05
CA THR A 84 14.04 -3.16 -14.14
C THR A 84 14.26 -4.02 -12.89
N ALA A 85 13.99 -3.47 -11.71
CA ALA A 85 14.09 -4.19 -10.46
C ALA A 85 13.13 -5.38 -10.36
N ILE A 86 11.90 -5.20 -10.85
CA ILE A 86 10.89 -6.27 -10.92
C ILE A 86 11.37 -7.40 -11.82
N LYS A 87 11.91 -7.07 -13.00
CA LYS A 87 12.48 -8.06 -13.94
C LYS A 87 13.59 -8.87 -13.29
N LEU A 88 14.53 -8.19 -12.63
CA LEU A 88 15.65 -8.84 -11.95
C LEU A 88 15.23 -9.63 -10.70
N GLY A 89 14.23 -9.15 -9.97
CA GLY A 89 13.75 -9.71 -8.72
C GLY A 89 12.90 -10.95 -8.89
N THR A 90 12.22 -11.07 -10.02
CA THR A 90 11.31 -12.19 -10.32
C THR A 90 11.95 -13.27 -11.19
N ASP A 91 13.14 -13.02 -11.75
CA ASP A 91 13.87 -14.00 -12.58
C ASP A 91 14.69 -14.97 -11.71
N PRO A 92 14.39 -16.28 -11.68
CA PRO A 92 15.14 -17.27 -10.90
C PRO A 92 16.61 -17.44 -11.35
N GLN A 93 16.96 -17.00 -12.55
CA GLN A 93 18.34 -17.05 -13.07
C GLN A 93 19.14 -15.79 -12.73
N SER A 94 18.48 -14.74 -12.23
CA SER A 94 19.11 -13.49 -11.84
C SER A 94 19.80 -13.63 -10.49
N SER A 95 21.00 -13.07 -10.36
CA SER A 95 21.65 -12.90 -9.05
C SER A 95 20.87 -11.98 -8.09
N GLY A 96 19.89 -11.24 -8.62
CA GLY A 96 18.96 -10.41 -7.88
C GLY A 96 17.62 -11.10 -7.54
N TYR A 97 17.46 -12.40 -7.80
CA TYR A 97 16.21 -13.12 -7.51
C TYR A 97 15.79 -12.93 -6.05
N TRP A 98 14.50 -12.65 -5.83
CA TRP A 98 13.92 -12.47 -4.50
C TRP A 98 13.64 -13.79 -3.77
N GLY A 99 13.85 -14.93 -4.43
CA GLY A 99 13.74 -16.26 -3.83
C GLY A 99 12.31 -16.75 -3.70
N GLU A 100 12.19 -18.00 -3.24
CA GLU A 100 10.92 -18.66 -2.91
C GLU A 100 10.44 -18.25 -1.52
N THR A 101 9.14 -18.03 -1.38
CA THR A 101 8.46 -17.67 -0.13
C THR A 101 8.23 -18.90 0.76
N GLY A 102 8.25 -18.66 2.08
CA GLY A 102 7.87 -19.66 3.08
C GLY A 102 6.56 -19.30 3.81
N PRO A 103 6.17 -20.08 4.81
CA PRO A 103 5.09 -19.71 5.73
C PRO A 103 5.37 -18.36 6.42
N TYR A 104 4.35 -17.50 6.53
CA TYR A 104 4.42 -16.22 7.25
C TYR A 104 5.50 -15.24 6.74
N ASP A 105 5.80 -15.29 5.45
CA ASP A 105 6.89 -14.52 4.83
C ASP A 105 6.50 -13.09 4.47
N GLN A 106 7.37 -12.12 4.79
CA GLN A 106 7.16 -10.70 4.48
C GLN A 106 6.98 -10.45 2.98
N ARG A 107 7.62 -11.24 2.10
CA ARG A 107 7.46 -11.10 0.65
C ARG A 107 5.99 -11.24 0.23
N LEU A 108 5.20 -12.08 0.91
CA LEU A 108 3.76 -12.25 0.64
C LEU A 108 2.98 -10.95 0.88
N VAL A 109 3.39 -10.15 1.86
CA VAL A 109 2.80 -8.82 2.13
C VAL A 109 3.08 -7.87 0.97
N GLU A 110 4.31 -7.90 0.47
CA GLU A 110 4.77 -6.99 -0.59
C GLU A 110 4.14 -7.30 -1.95
N MET A 111 3.81 -8.57 -2.23
CA MET A 111 3.16 -9.00 -3.48
C MET A 111 1.86 -8.25 -3.79
N ALA A 112 1.15 -7.75 -2.76
CA ALA A 112 -0.09 -7.00 -2.93
C ALA A 112 0.08 -5.70 -3.74
N ALA A 113 1.25 -5.04 -3.67
CA ALA A 113 1.51 -3.82 -4.44
C ALA A 113 1.59 -4.12 -5.95
N TYR A 114 2.14 -5.28 -6.32
CA TYR A 114 2.21 -5.77 -7.69
C TYR A 114 0.84 -6.19 -8.20
N GLY A 115 0.03 -6.84 -7.34
CA GLY A 115 -1.37 -7.12 -7.61
C GLY A 115 -2.17 -5.86 -7.93
N LEU A 116 -1.98 -4.78 -7.15
CA LEU A 116 -2.56 -3.47 -7.45
C LEU A 116 -2.08 -2.94 -8.81
N GLY A 117 -0.78 -2.99 -9.08
CA GLY A 117 -0.20 -2.54 -10.35
C GLY A 117 -0.84 -3.24 -11.55
N LEU A 118 -0.91 -4.57 -11.53
CA LEU A 118 -1.58 -5.37 -12.56
C LEU A 118 -3.07 -5.04 -12.65
N ALA A 119 -3.76 -4.82 -11.53
CA ALA A 119 -5.19 -4.51 -11.51
C ALA A 119 -5.53 -3.16 -12.16
N LEU A 120 -4.71 -2.14 -11.90
CA LEU A 120 -4.89 -0.77 -12.41
C LEU A 120 -4.42 -0.63 -13.88
N LEU A 121 -3.29 -1.22 -14.22
CA LEU A 121 -2.62 -0.98 -15.50
C LEU A 121 -2.88 -2.08 -16.54
N GLY A 122 -3.16 -3.33 -16.12
CA GLY A 122 -3.36 -4.47 -17.01
C GLY A 122 -2.26 -4.60 -18.05
N ASP A 123 -2.66 -4.68 -19.32
CA ASP A 123 -1.76 -4.78 -20.48
C ASP A 123 -0.74 -3.63 -20.58
N LYS A 124 -1.05 -2.45 -20.05
CA LYS A 124 -0.09 -1.33 -20.05
C LYS A 124 1.12 -1.64 -19.19
N LEU A 125 0.95 -2.35 -18.07
CA LEU A 125 2.08 -2.74 -17.24
C LEU A 125 2.85 -3.89 -17.90
N THR A 126 2.16 -4.94 -18.34
CA THR A 126 2.80 -6.12 -18.93
C THR A 126 3.52 -5.81 -20.25
N ALA A 127 3.11 -4.77 -20.99
CA ALA A 127 3.81 -4.30 -22.18
C ALA A 127 5.27 -3.83 -21.92
N HIS A 128 5.63 -3.51 -20.67
CA HIS A 128 7.02 -3.20 -20.30
C HIS A 128 7.91 -4.45 -20.14
N PHE A 129 7.33 -5.64 -20.23
CA PHE A 129 8.00 -6.91 -19.98
C PHE A 129 7.93 -7.79 -21.24
N THR A 130 8.97 -8.59 -21.46
CA THR A 130 8.94 -9.68 -22.44
C THR A 130 8.00 -10.79 -21.95
N GLY A 131 7.54 -11.67 -22.85
CA GLY A 131 6.70 -12.80 -22.46
C GLY A 131 7.31 -13.69 -21.37
N ARG A 132 8.63 -13.88 -21.39
CA ARG A 132 9.36 -14.59 -20.31
C ARG A 132 9.31 -13.84 -18.99
N GLU A 133 9.54 -12.53 -19.00
CA GLU A 133 9.51 -11.70 -17.79
C GLU A 133 8.10 -11.61 -17.18
N VAL A 134 7.04 -11.58 -18.01
CA VAL A 134 5.66 -11.67 -17.52
C VAL A 134 5.41 -13.01 -16.81
N MET A 135 5.93 -14.12 -17.36
CA MET A 135 5.80 -15.43 -16.73
C MET A 135 6.63 -15.57 -15.45
N ASN A 136 7.80 -14.95 -15.38
CA ASN A 136 8.58 -14.87 -14.16
C ASN A 136 7.83 -14.08 -13.06
N LEU A 137 7.27 -12.92 -13.41
CA LEU A 137 6.45 -12.12 -12.50
C LEU A 137 5.22 -12.89 -12.02
N HIS A 138 4.50 -13.55 -12.94
CA HIS A 138 3.36 -14.40 -12.59
C HIS A 138 3.76 -15.52 -11.64
N ALA A 139 4.80 -16.29 -11.97
CA ALA A 139 5.26 -17.42 -11.16
C ALA A 139 5.68 -16.97 -9.75
N TRP A 140 6.41 -15.86 -9.64
CA TRP A 140 6.83 -15.32 -8.35
C TRP A 140 5.64 -14.86 -7.50
N LEU A 141 4.70 -14.10 -8.10
CA LEU A 141 3.50 -13.64 -7.40
C LEU A 141 2.55 -14.78 -7.03
N ASN A 142 2.44 -15.82 -7.87
CA ASN A 142 1.49 -16.92 -7.67
C ASN A 142 1.86 -17.82 -6.48
N GLN A 143 3.05 -17.68 -5.89
CA GLN A 143 3.40 -18.36 -4.64
C GLN A 143 2.45 -18.01 -3.48
N ILE A 144 1.81 -16.82 -3.53
CA ILE A 144 0.88 -16.38 -2.47
C ILE A 144 -0.45 -17.13 -2.44
N THR A 145 -0.83 -17.77 -3.55
CA THR A 145 -2.17 -18.34 -3.76
C THR A 145 -2.54 -19.29 -2.62
N ASP A 146 -1.67 -20.26 -2.36
CA ASP A 146 -1.85 -21.29 -1.34
C ASP A 146 -0.90 -21.11 -0.13
N ALA A 147 -0.25 -19.94 -0.03
CA ALA A 147 0.69 -19.68 1.05
C ALA A 147 0.02 -19.70 2.43
N GLN A 148 0.70 -20.34 3.39
CA GLN A 148 0.33 -20.28 4.80
C GLN A 148 0.61 -18.88 5.35
N MET A 149 -0.45 -18.18 5.74
CA MET A 149 -0.42 -16.82 6.23
C MET A 149 -1.21 -16.69 7.54
N PRO A 150 -0.98 -15.66 8.37
CA PRO A 150 -1.81 -15.41 9.54
C PRO A 150 -3.26 -15.12 9.14
N ASP A 151 -4.21 -15.71 9.86
CA ASP A 151 -5.64 -15.38 9.76
C ASP A 151 -5.89 -13.92 10.16
N SER A 152 -5.82 -13.02 9.18
CA SER A 152 -5.81 -11.57 9.37
C SER A 152 -6.04 -10.85 8.04
N ASN A 153 -5.75 -9.54 8.00
CA ASN A 153 -5.68 -8.75 6.77
C ASN A 153 -4.79 -9.35 5.66
N TRP A 154 -3.87 -10.28 5.97
CA TRP A 154 -3.01 -10.94 4.99
C TRP A 154 -3.78 -11.67 3.88
N ASN A 155 -5.03 -12.08 4.16
CA ASN A 155 -5.90 -12.66 3.15
C ASN A 155 -6.14 -11.72 1.95
N TYR A 156 -6.14 -10.40 2.17
CA TYR A 156 -6.28 -9.44 1.07
C TYR A 156 -5.08 -9.42 0.13
N PHE A 157 -3.87 -9.77 0.59
CA PHE A 157 -2.68 -9.70 -0.28
C PHE A 157 -2.79 -10.68 -1.44
N ALA A 158 -3.20 -11.91 -1.15
CA ALA A 158 -3.48 -12.91 -2.19
C ALA A 158 -4.67 -12.51 -3.08
N ILE A 159 -5.75 -11.98 -2.50
CA ILE A 159 -6.90 -11.50 -3.27
C ILE A 159 -6.48 -10.41 -4.27
N MET A 160 -5.64 -9.46 -3.85
CA MET A 160 -5.14 -8.40 -4.71
C MET A 160 -4.24 -8.93 -5.83
N VAL A 161 -3.41 -9.94 -5.56
CA VAL A 161 -2.60 -10.61 -6.59
C VAL A 161 -3.50 -11.30 -7.62
N GLN A 162 -4.48 -12.08 -7.16
CA GLN A 162 -5.40 -12.80 -8.06
C GLN A 162 -6.30 -11.85 -8.87
N LEU A 163 -6.77 -10.75 -8.27
CA LEU A 163 -7.45 -9.67 -8.98
C LEU A 163 -6.54 -9.07 -10.06
N GLY A 164 -5.27 -8.81 -9.71
CA GLY A 164 -4.26 -8.30 -10.64
C GLY A 164 -4.07 -9.21 -11.85
N PHE A 165 -3.87 -10.52 -11.62
CA PHE A 165 -3.76 -11.50 -12.71
C PHE A 165 -4.97 -11.46 -13.63
N LYS A 166 -6.17 -11.53 -13.07
CA LYS A 166 -7.41 -11.47 -13.85
C LYS A 166 -7.48 -10.22 -14.74
N ARG A 167 -7.16 -9.06 -14.16
CA ARG A 167 -7.20 -7.76 -14.86
C ARG A 167 -6.15 -7.61 -15.94
N ALA A 168 -5.01 -8.28 -15.80
CA ALA A 168 -3.93 -8.32 -16.77
C ALA A 168 -4.04 -9.49 -17.77
N GLY A 169 -5.15 -10.23 -17.78
CA GLY A 169 -5.35 -11.38 -18.67
C GLY A 169 -4.44 -12.58 -18.37
N LEU A 170 -3.87 -12.65 -17.16
CA LEU A 170 -3.00 -13.74 -16.72
C LEU A 170 -3.82 -14.84 -16.03
N PRO A 171 -3.29 -16.09 -15.96
CA PRO A 171 -3.92 -17.17 -15.22
C PRO A 171 -4.15 -16.76 -13.75
N TYR A 172 -5.38 -16.91 -13.27
CA TYR A 172 -5.77 -16.58 -11.91
C TYR A 172 -6.64 -17.70 -11.32
N ASP A 173 -6.66 -17.79 -9.99
CA ASP A 173 -7.44 -18.76 -9.25
C ASP A 173 -8.62 -18.07 -8.54
N ARG A 174 -9.82 -18.36 -9.05
CA ARG A 174 -11.07 -17.87 -8.46
C ARG A 174 -11.37 -18.52 -7.10
N ALA A 175 -11.07 -19.80 -6.94
CA ALA A 175 -11.30 -20.52 -5.69
C ALA A 175 -10.43 -19.97 -4.56
N ALA A 176 -9.19 -19.56 -4.87
CA ALA A 176 -8.31 -18.90 -3.90
C ALA A 176 -8.89 -17.56 -3.40
N ILE A 177 -9.52 -16.78 -4.29
CA ILE A 177 -10.22 -15.55 -3.92
C ILE A 177 -11.40 -15.88 -2.99
N ASP A 178 -12.26 -16.80 -3.41
CA ASP A 178 -13.49 -17.15 -2.69
C ASP A 178 -13.19 -17.72 -1.30
N HIS A 179 -12.17 -18.59 -1.19
CA HIS A 179 -11.70 -19.16 0.07
C HIS A 179 -11.25 -18.08 1.06
N ARG A 180 -10.45 -17.11 0.61
CA ARG A 180 -9.92 -16.04 1.46
C ARG A 180 -10.98 -15.04 1.89
N PHE A 181 -11.95 -14.76 1.04
CA PHE A 181 -13.13 -14.00 1.48
C PHE A 181 -13.96 -14.75 2.51
N ALA A 182 -14.14 -16.07 2.37
CA ALA A 182 -14.85 -16.88 3.34
C ALA A 182 -14.18 -16.84 4.73
N LEU A 183 -12.83 -16.87 4.78
CA LEU A 183 -12.08 -16.66 6.03
C LEU A 183 -12.36 -15.26 6.62
N MET A 184 -12.28 -14.22 5.80
CA MET A 184 -12.48 -12.84 6.27
C MET A 184 -13.92 -12.52 6.67
N ASP A 185 -14.91 -13.25 6.16
CA ASP A 185 -16.29 -13.11 6.61
C ASP A 185 -16.45 -13.50 8.09
N ALA A 186 -15.61 -14.42 8.61
CA ALA A 186 -15.58 -14.75 10.04
C ALA A 186 -14.98 -13.64 10.91
N TYR A 187 -14.29 -12.65 10.31
CA TYR A 187 -13.67 -11.54 11.04
C TYR A 187 -14.61 -10.33 11.14
N TYR A 188 -15.75 -10.35 10.45
CA TYR A 188 -16.70 -9.25 10.45
C TYR A 188 -17.48 -9.19 11.77
N LEU A 189 -17.45 -8.03 12.42
CA LEU A 189 -18.04 -7.81 13.75
C LEU A 189 -19.40 -7.10 13.69
N GLY A 190 -19.83 -6.65 12.51
CA GLY A 190 -21.00 -5.79 12.34
C GLY A 190 -20.61 -4.33 12.13
N ASP A 191 -21.57 -3.52 11.66
CA ASP A 191 -21.47 -2.06 11.50
C ASP A 191 -20.21 -1.60 10.74
N GLY A 192 -19.80 -2.37 9.73
CA GLY A 192 -18.59 -2.08 8.95
C GLY A 192 -17.28 -2.46 9.64
N TRP A 193 -17.27 -2.79 10.92
CA TRP A 193 -16.07 -3.13 11.66
C TRP A 193 -15.65 -4.60 11.50
N TYR A 194 -14.33 -4.80 11.50
CA TYR A 194 -13.69 -6.12 11.48
C TYR A 194 -12.77 -6.27 12.70
N SER A 195 -12.50 -7.49 13.13
CA SER A 195 -11.26 -7.77 13.86
C SER A 195 -10.16 -8.09 12.84
N ASP A 196 -8.89 -7.80 13.13
CA ASP A 196 -7.78 -8.17 12.25
C ASP A 196 -7.43 -9.68 12.34
N GLY A 197 -8.46 -10.53 12.33
CA GLY A 197 -8.40 -11.96 12.65
C GLY A 197 -9.15 -12.31 13.95
N PRO A 198 -9.41 -13.60 14.22
CA PRO A 198 -10.13 -14.03 15.42
C PRO A 198 -9.41 -13.61 16.70
N GLY A 199 -10.10 -12.91 17.61
CA GLY A 199 -9.54 -12.46 18.89
C GLY A 199 -8.50 -11.34 18.81
N ARG A 200 -8.29 -10.74 17.63
CA ARG A 200 -7.32 -9.65 17.42
C ARG A 200 -7.98 -8.27 17.58
N PRO A 201 -7.19 -7.21 17.92
CA PRO A 201 -7.74 -5.88 18.14
C PRO A 201 -8.33 -5.27 16.87
N LYS A 202 -9.19 -4.26 17.07
CA LYS A 202 -9.53 -3.28 16.05
C LYS A 202 -8.40 -2.26 16.02
N ASP A 203 -7.83 -1.98 14.87
CA ASP A 203 -6.80 -0.94 14.66
C ASP A 203 -6.88 -0.40 13.23
N TYR A 204 -5.89 0.41 12.82
CA TYR A 204 -5.89 1.00 11.48
C TYR A 204 -5.80 0.00 10.34
N TYR A 205 -5.53 -1.31 10.54
CA TYR A 205 -5.62 -2.29 9.45
C TYR A 205 -7.04 -2.37 8.87
N ILE A 206 -8.06 -1.98 9.62
CA ILE A 206 -9.43 -1.89 9.12
C ILE A 206 -9.52 -0.85 7.99
N SER A 207 -8.95 0.35 8.21
CA SER A 207 -8.84 1.40 7.19
C SER A 207 -7.82 1.02 6.10
N MET A 208 -6.59 0.68 6.50
CA MET A 208 -5.42 0.49 5.63
C MET A 208 -5.49 -0.77 4.78
N ALA A 209 -6.22 -1.80 5.21
CA ALA A 209 -6.31 -3.08 4.53
C ALA A 209 -7.75 -3.47 4.23
N PHE A 210 -8.61 -3.68 5.24
CA PHE A 210 -9.93 -4.26 5.00
C PHE A 210 -10.79 -3.44 4.04
N HIS A 211 -10.97 -2.15 4.31
CA HIS A 211 -11.76 -1.30 3.43
C HIS A 211 -10.97 -0.77 2.23
N PHE A 212 -9.68 -0.48 2.38
CA PHE A 212 -8.83 -0.05 1.27
C PHE A 212 -8.82 -1.11 0.14
N TYR A 213 -8.43 -2.35 0.46
CA TYR A 213 -8.41 -3.43 -0.52
C TYR A 213 -9.82 -3.86 -0.94
N GLY A 214 -10.76 -3.90 0.02
CA GLY A 214 -12.16 -4.24 -0.26
C GLY A 214 -12.79 -3.32 -1.31
N LEU A 215 -12.57 -2.00 -1.22
CA LEU A 215 -13.09 -1.05 -2.20
C LEU A 215 -12.37 -1.15 -3.56
N ILE A 216 -11.07 -1.39 -3.58
CA ILE A 216 -10.35 -1.62 -4.85
C ILE A 216 -10.89 -2.87 -5.54
N TYR A 217 -11.05 -3.98 -4.81
CA TYR A 217 -11.65 -5.21 -5.34
C TYR A 217 -13.08 -4.99 -5.82
N ALA A 218 -13.92 -4.34 -5.01
CA ALA A 218 -15.30 -4.05 -5.39
C ALA A 218 -15.41 -3.17 -6.64
N THR A 219 -14.41 -2.33 -6.91
CA THR A 219 -14.39 -1.41 -8.05
C THR A 219 -13.87 -2.08 -9.33
N LEU A 220 -12.87 -2.95 -9.21
CA LEU A 220 -12.16 -3.50 -10.36
C LEU A 220 -12.55 -4.94 -10.71
N SER A 221 -13.16 -5.68 -9.79
CA SER A 221 -13.66 -7.03 -10.06
C SER A 221 -15.01 -7.01 -10.80
N ASP A 222 -15.36 -8.16 -11.38
CA ASP A 222 -16.68 -8.46 -11.95
C ASP A 222 -17.57 -9.27 -10.99
N ASP A 223 -17.14 -9.45 -9.73
CA ASP A 223 -17.94 -10.11 -8.69
C ASP A 223 -18.89 -9.12 -8.03
N GLU A 224 -20.02 -8.87 -8.68
CA GLU A 224 -21.01 -7.90 -8.20
C GLU A 224 -21.61 -8.26 -6.83
N ALA A 225 -21.75 -9.56 -6.53
CA ALA A 225 -22.28 -10.02 -5.25
C ALA A 225 -21.32 -9.65 -4.11
N ARG A 226 -20.03 -9.97 -4.25
CA ARG A 226 -19.02 -9.61 -3.25
C ARG A 226 -18.81 -8.10 -3.20
N ALA A 227 -18.79 -7.43 -4.35
CA ALA A 227 -18.63 -5.98 -4.44
C ALA A 227 -19.73 -5.24 -3.66
N LYS A 228 -21.00 -5.69 -3.77
CA LYS A 228 -22.12 -5.10 -3.02
C LYS A 228 -21.91 -5.21 -1.51
N VAL A 229 -21.47 -6.37 -1.02
CA VAL A 229 -21.19 -6.59 0.41
C VAL A 229 -20.04 -5.68 0.89
N LEU A 230 -18.95 -5.60 0.13
CA LEU A 230 -17.79 -4.78 0.49
C LEU A 230 -18.10 -3.28 0.50
N ARG A 231 -18.88 -2.81 -0.49
CA ARG A 231 -19.36 -1.42 -0.54
C ARG A 231 -20.24 -1.10 0.65
N GLU A 232 -21.19 -1.97 0.99
CA GLU A 232 -22.09 -1.77 2.13
C GLU A 232 -21.34 -1.72 3.45
N ARG A 233 -20.45 -2.68 3.72
CA ARG A 233 -19.62 -2.67 4.93
C ARG A 233 -18.75 -1.41 5.00
N SER A 234 -18.26 -0.92 3.86
CA SER A 234 -17.50 0.33 3.79
C SER A 234 -18.34 1.57 4.04
N ARG A 235 -19.64 1.56 3.67
CA ARG A 235 -20.56 2.64 4.03
C ARG A 235 -20.73 2.76 5.53
N LEU A 236 -21.05 1.64 6.18
CA LEU A 236 -21.25 1.58 7.63
C LEU A 236 -19.99 2.03 8.37
N PHE A 237 -18.81 1.56 7.95
CA PHE A 237 -17.54 1.99 8.54
C PHE A 237 -17.29 3.50 8.40
N ALA A 238 -17.68 4.10 7.27
CA ALA A 238 -17.47 5.53 7.03
C ALA A 238 -18.21 6.42 8.03
N GLU A 239 -19.41 6.00 8.47
CA GLU A 239 -20.24 6.74 9.42
C GLU A 239 -19.56 6.91 10.79
N ASP A 240 -18.79 5.89 11.21
CA ASP A 240 -18.02 5.93 12.45
C ASP A 240 -16.62 6.52 12.25
N PHE A 241 -15.92 6.10 11.19
CA PHE A 241 -14.50 6.41 10.99
C PHE A 241 -14.24 7.88 10.67
N ILE A 242 -15.25 8.63 10.22
CA ILE A 242 -15.12 10.08 10.00
C ILE A 242 -14.69 10.83 11.28
N TYR A 243 -15.12 10.37 12.45
CA TYR A 243 -14.79 10.98 13.74
C TYR A 243 -13.34 10.72 14.20
N TRP A 244 -12.60 9.88 13.49
CA TRP A 244 -11.17 9.63 13.73
C TRP A 244 -10.26 10.67 13.04
N SER A 245 -10.85 11.57 12.24
CA SER A 245 -10.16 12.64 11.53
C SER A 245 -10.44 13.98 12.20
N ALA A 246 -9.43 14.56 12.84
CA ALA A 246 -9.53 15.87 13.47
C ALA A 246 -9.67 17.00 12.44
N ALA A 247 -10.23 18.13 12.88
CA ALA A 247 -10.46 19.29 12.01
C ALA A 247 -9.16 19.90 11.45
N ASP A 248 -8.04 19.75 12.16
CA ASP A 248 -6.71 20.20 11.74
C ASP A 248 -5.96 19.18 10.85
N GLY A 249 -6.51 17.98 10.69
CA GLY A 249 -5.92 16.88 9.91
C GLY A 249 -5.24 15.79 10.73
N ALA A 250 -5.09 15.95 12.05
CA ALA A 250 -4.54 14.88 12.89
C ALA A 250 -5.47 13.64 12.90
N SER A 251 -4.91 12.47 13.13
CA SER A 251 -5.66 11.25 13.41
C SER A 251 -5.32 10.72 14.81
N VAL A 252 -6.26 10.00 15.42
CA VAL A 252 -6.06 9.40 16.75
C VAL A 252 -4.91 8.37 16.69
N PRO A 253 -3.84 8.48 17.50
CA PRO A 253 -2.76 7.48 17.50
C PRO A 253 -3.22 6.22 18.25
N PHE A 254 -3.87 5.30 17.53
CA PHE A 254 -4.53 4.14 18.10
C PHE A 254 -4.14 2.83 17.44
N GLY A 255 -3.82 1.84 18.27
CA GLY A 255 -3.48 0.49 17.83
C GLY A 255 -2.03 0.39 17.33
N ARG A 256 -1.79 -0.62 16.49
CA ARG A 256 -0.47 -0.96 15.95
C ARG A 256 -0.18 -0.22 14.66
N SER A 257 1.07 -0.29 14.21
CA SER A 257 1.52 0.11 12.88
C SER A 257 1.38 1.59 12.58
N LEU A 258 1.52 2.43 13.61
CA LEU A 258 1.44 3.89 13.48
C LEU A 258 2.59 4.48 12.64
N THR A 259 3.68 3.71 12.44
CA THR A 259 4.80 4.05 11.56
C THR A 259 4.41 4.23 10.09
N TYR A 260 3.23 3.76 9.69
CA TYR A 260 2.69 3.97 8.33
C TYR A 260 2.05 5.35 8.16
N ARG A 261 2.01 6.17 9.21
CA ARG A 261 1.72 7.61 9.15
C ARG A 261 0.42 7.95 8.44
N PHE A 262 0.51 8.53 7.25
CA PHE A 262 -0.64 8.97 6.49
C PHE A 262 -1.43 7.83 5.85
N ALA A 263 -0.98 6.57 5.94
CA ALA A 263 -1.80 5.41 5.58
C ALA A 263 -3.07 5.31 6.44
N MET A 264 -3.11 5.91 7.64
CA MET A 264 -4.28 5.88 8.54
C MET A 264 -5.58 6.24 7.82
N VAL A 265 -5.52 7.18 6.87
CA VAL A 265 -6.68 7.66 6.08
C VAL A 265 -6.79 7.02 4.69
N ALA A 266 -6.02 5.98 4.37
CA ALA A 266 -6.00 5.36 3.04
C ALA A 266 -7.40 4.92 2.57
N PHE A 267 -8.26 4.48 3.50
CA PHE A 267 -9.68 4.23 3.22
C PHE A 267 -10.36 5.37 2.47
N TRP A 268 -10.14 6.63 2.86
CA TRP A 268 -10.76 7.78 2.23
C TRP A 268 -10.28 8.02 0.79
N SER A 269 -9.03 7.65 0.49
CA SER A 269 -8.54 7.63 -0.90
C SER A 269 -9.24 6.53 -1.71
N ALA A 270 -9.45 5.34 -1.13
CA ALA A 270 -10.23 4.28 -1.78
C ALA A 270 -11.72 4.65 -1.96
N VAL A 271 -12.31 5.43 -1.05
CA VAL A 271 -13.67 6.01 -1.21
C VAL A 271 -13.70 6.94 -2.42
N ALA A 272 -12.72 7.82 -2.59
CA ALA A 272 -12.61 8.70 -3.74
C ALA A 272 -12.43 7.92 -5.05
N PHE A 273 -11.54 6.92 -5.05
CA PHE A 273 -11.27 6.05 -6.20
C PHE A 273 -12.51 5.27 -6.65
N SER A 274 -13.22 4.65 -5.69
CA SER A 274 -14.41 3.83 -5.93
C SER A 274 -15.71 4.62 -6.16
N GLN A 275 -15.66 5.94 -5.94
CA GLN A 275 -16.84 6.83 -5.92
C GLN A 275 -17.94 6.33 -4.97
N LEU A 276 -17.55 5.76 -3.83
CA LEU A 276 -18.49 5.25 -2.83
C LEU A 276 -19.36 6.40 -2.28
N ASP A 277 -20.68 6.23 -2.33
CA ASP A 277 -21.67 7.27 -2.02
C ASP A 277 -21.89 7.54 -0.51
N VAL A 278 -20.83 7.75 0.27
CA VAL A 278 -20.94 7.95 1.74
C VAL A 278 -21.04 9.40 2.17
N PHE A 279 -20.22 10.25 1.55
CA PHE A 279 -20.13 11.67 1.84
C PHE A 279 -19.86 12.44 0.55
N THR A 280 -20.09 13.75 0.56
CA THR A 280 -19.76 14.57 -0.61
C THR A 280 -18.26 14.49 -0.95
N PRO A 281 -17.88 14.58 -2.24
CA PRO A 281 -16.47 14.60 -2.63
C PRO A 281 -15.64 15.69 -1.91
N GLY A 282 -16.26 16.82 -1.56
CA GLY A 282 -15.62 17.88 -0.79
C GLY A 282 -15.23 17.47 0.64
N ILE A 283 -16.05 16.66 1.31
CA ILE A 283 -15.74 16.13 2.65
C ILE A 283 -14.57 15.14 2.56
N VAL A 284 -14.65 14.16 1.66
CA VAL A 284 -13.62 13.12 1.47
C VAL A 284 -12.28 13.77 1.09
N LYS A 285 -12.30 14.68 0.10
CA LYS A 285 -11.12 15.49 -0.28
C LYS A 285 -10.57 16.29 0.91
N GLY A 286 -11.46 16.89 1.70
CA GLY A 286 -11.07 17.65 2.89
C GLY A 286 -10.32 16.81 3.93
N ILE A 287 -10.78 15.58 4.20
CA ILE A 287 -10.13 14.65 5.13
C ILE A 287 -8.71 14.32 4.65
N VAL A 288 -8.58 13.82 3.42
CA VAL A 288 -7.28 13.39 2.87
C VAL A 288 -6.28 14.56 2.82
N LEU A 289 -6.68 15.72 2.29
CA LEU A 289 -5.75 16.83 2.09
C LEU A 289 -5.36 17.54 3.40
N ARG A 290 -6.26 17.62 4.39
CA ARG A 290 -5.86 18.12 5.72
C ARG A 290 -4.89 17.16 6.39
N HIS A 291 -5.12 15.85 6.27
CA HIS A 291 -4.23 14.85 6.85
C HIS A 291 -2.82 14.89 6.24
N LEU A 292 -2.71 14.94 4.92
CA LEU A 292 -1.42 15.07 4.25
C LEU A 292 -0.69 16.36 4.65
N ARG A 293 -1.40 17.49 4.74
CA ARG A 293 -0.83 18.76 5.22
C ARG A 293 -0.37 18.70 6.68
N TRP A 294 -1.12 18.02 7.54
CA TRP A 294 -0.73 17.85 8.94
C TRP A 294 0.58 17.06 9.03
N TRP A 295 0.73 15.99 8.26
CA TRP A 295 1.95 15.19 8.19
C TRP A 295 3.15 15.94 7.59
N GLN A 296 2.93 16.82 6.61
CA GLN A 296 3.99 17.69 6.06
C GLN A 296 4.57 18.68 7.08
N GLN A 297 3.84 18.96 8.17
CA GLN A 297 4.30 19.82 9.26
C GLN A 297 5.10 19.05 10.33
N GLN A 298 5.15 17.71 10.23
CA GLN A 298 5.85 16.85 11.19
C GLN A 298 7.27 16.52 10.71
N SER A 299 8.15 16.15 11.64
CA SER A 299 9.55 15.81 11.35
C SER A 299 9.70 14.36 10.87
N ILE A 300 9.04 14.01 9.77
CA ILE A 300 8.87 12.61 9.35
C ILE A 300 9.89 12.11 8.32
N VAL A 301 10.70 13.01 7.75
CA VAL A 301 11.76 12.69 6.81
C VAL A 301 13.14 12.93 7.43
N ASP A 302 14.14 12.18 6.98
CA ASP A 302 15.54 12.45 7.29
C ASP A 302 16.13 13.54 6.38
N ARG A 303 17.45 13.71 6.45
CA ARG A 303 18.20 14.70 5.66
C ARG A 303 18.13 14.45 4.14
N ASP A 304 17.89 13.21 3.73
CA ASP A 304 17.84 12.76 2.34
C ASP A 304 16.39 12.73 1.82
N GLY A 305 15.43 13.19 2.63
CA GLY A 305 14.00 13.22 2.30
C GLY A 305 13.30 11.87 2.48
N ILE A 306 13.97 10.88 3.10
CA ILE A 306 13.44 9.54 3.28
C ILE A 306 12.54 9.48 4.51
N LEU A 307 11.37 8.87 4.38
CA LEU A 307 10.47 8.61 5.50
C LEU A 307 11.16 7.76 6.57
N THR A 308 11.29 8.30 7.78
CA THR A 308 11.97 7.64 8.92
C THR A 308 11.07 6.65 9.65
N LEU A 309 11.60 5.80 10.52
CA LEU A 309 10.79 5.03 11.47
C LEU A 309 10.33 5.90 12.65
N GLY A 310 9.06 5.81 13.04
CA GLY A 310 8.53 6.53 14.20
C GLY A 310 7.05 6.89 14.06
N PHE A 311 6.65 8.04 14.59
CA PHE A 311 5.31 8.59 14.40
C PHE A 311 5.42 9.99 13.78
N ALA A 312 5.18 11.05 14.56
CA ALA A 312 5.36 12.45 14.14
C ALA A 312 6.83 12.92 14.08
N TYR A 313 7.76 12.10 14.57
CA TYR A 313 9.20 12.31 14.49
C TYR A 313 9.92 10.95 14.56
N PRO A 314 11.24 10.87 14.25
CA PRO A 314 11.97 9.61 14.31
C PRO A 314 11.98 9.07 15.73
N ASN A 315 11.41 7.89 15.95
CA ASN A 315 11.30 7.30 17.28
C ASN A 315 11.14 5.77 17.18
N LEU A 316 12.22 5.04 17.40
CA LEU A 316 12.21 3.57 17.34
C LEU A 316 11.36 2.92 18.45
N ALA A 317 11.03 3.63 19.52
CA ALA A 317 10.11 3.11 20.54
C ALA A 317 8.67 2.93 20.03
N MET A 318 8.34 3.53 18.88
CA MET A 318 7.06 3.37 18.20
C MET A 318 7.03 2.16 17.25
N CYS A 319 8.16 1.48 17.07
CA CYS A 319 8.26 0.40 16.09
C CYS A 319 7.80 -0.94 16.64
N GLU A 320 7.21 -1.74 15.76
CA GLU A 320 7.03 -3.17 15.97
C GLU A 320 8.17 -3.99 15.34
N ASP A 321 8.28 -5.26 15.72
CA ASP A 321 9.33 -6.19 15.30
C ASP A 321 9.37 -6.46 13.78
N TYR A 322 8.29 -6.16 13.05
CA TYR A 322 8.20 -6.25 11.59
C TYR A 322 8.50 -4.94 10.86
N ASN A 323 8.87 -3.86 11.56
CA ASN A 323 9.17 -2.58 10.92
C ASN A 323 10.63 -2.52 10.45
N SER A 324 10.84 -2.48 9.14
CA SER A 324 12.12 -2.19 8.51
C SER A 324 12.22 -0.71 8.06
N PRO A 325 13.40 -0.22 7.63
CA PRO A 325 13.54 1.14 7.11
C PRO A 325 12.58 1.49 5.97
N GLY A 326 12.12 0.51 5.18
CA GLY A 326 11.17 0.71 4.08
C GLY A 326 9.70 0.78 4.52
N SER A 327 9.38 0.25 5.69
CA SER A 327 8.00 0.11 6.19
C SER A 327 7.17 1.40 6.21
N PRO A 328 7.72 2.60 6.55
CA PRO A 328 6.95 3.84 6.53
C PRO A 328 6.35 4.20 5.17
N TYR A 329 6.88 3.69 4.06
CA TYR A 329 6.35 3.97 2.72
C TYR A 329 5.03 3.28 2.41
N TRP A 330 4.51 2.42 3.30
CA TRP A 330 3.13 1.97 3.18
C TRP A 330 2.13 3.14 3.23
N ALA A 331 2.56 4.28 3.79
CA ALA A 331 1.90 5.57 3.73
C ALA A 331 1.43 5.96 2.32
N LEU A 332 2.16 5.56 1.27
CA LEU A 332 1.86 5.92 -0.11
C LEU A 332 0.50 5.41 -0.62
N LYS A 333 -0.14 4.46 0.08
CA LYS A 333 -1.53 4.06 -0.18
C LYS A 333 -2.52 5.22 -0.25
N THR A 334 -2.26 6.30 0.48
CA THR A 334 -3.13 7.49 0.52
C THR A 334 -3.11 8.28 -0.80
N TYR A 335 -2.20 7.97 -1.73
CA TYR A 335 -2.13 8.57 -3.06
C TYR A 335 -2.84 7.76 -4.17
N LEU A 336 -3.59 6.69 -3.82
CA LEU A 336 -4.54 6.05 -4.72
C LEU A 336 -5.57 7.08 -5.23
#